data_AF-A0A2A7NBI2-F1
#
_entry.id   AF-A0A2A7NBI2-F1
#
_cell.length_a   1.000
_cell.length_b   1.000
_cell.length_c   1.000
_cell.angle_alpha   90.00
_cell.angle_beta   90.00
_cell.angle_gamma   90.00
#
_symmetry.space_group_name_H-M   'P 1'
#
loop_
_entity.id
_entity.type
_entity.pdbx_description
1 polymer ?
#
loop_
_entity_poly.entity_id
_entity_poly.type
_entity_poly.pdbx_seq_one_letter_code
_entity_poly.pdbx_strand_id
1 'polypeptide(L)'
;MRRLFASMTAAVTVGAAACFGVGTATADDSGWTPEHGYQDNSAPPPLGTPGRGYALGGAHVLGIPYDEYIKRTGAQWFPGLDRQIVDYPAGQVQGHTLERLFPGVGRLDDGFPGLGIDGPSVGESVDVGAPNTIQAIREGGPGTVIGLSEGAMVLNEVQARLANDPTAPPRDQLSFAMYGDPVAKHAFGESFLTQMFPVGSVVPSLDYRIPPPVESQYDTYQFVSAYDSIADWPDRPDNWMSLANAVVGLATGHTAVAFTNPSMVPPQNIRTTVNSKGAKTTTYLIPEQHLPLVLPFKYLGVDENTLNRLDAVLKPMVDAGYSRNDDPATAPITVDPVHGYDPAAVTAPATQAAFGGGADPLSQLLAGFQYVLNNQGGG
;
A
#
# COMPACT_ATOMS: atom_id res chain seq x y z
N MET A 1 13.47 -6.17 -25.28
CA MET A 1 14.21 -5.77 -24.06
C MET A 1 13.32 -5.04 -23.04
N ARG A 2 12.73 -3.86 -23.32
CA ARG A 2 11.87 -3.15 -22.34
C ARG A 2 10.70 -3.97 -21.77
N ARG A 3 9.96 -4.72 -22.61
CA ARG A 3 8.84 -5.57 -22.14
C ARG A 3 9.30 -6.77 -21.29
N LEU A 4 10.43 -7.39 -21.64
CA LEU A 4 11.01 -8.51 -20.86
C LEU A 4 11.53 -8.04 -19.50
N PHE A 5 12.22 -6.89 -19.47
CA PHE A 5 12.65 -6.26 -18.23
C PHE A 5 11.46 -5.85 -17.35
N ALA A 6 10.42 -5.25 -17.94
CA ALA A 6 9.17 -4.94 -17.24
C ALA A 6 8.48 -6.18 -16.67
N SER A 7 8.41 -7.28 -17.43
CA SER A 7 7.82 -8.54 -16.95
C SER A 7 8.66 -9.19 -15.85
N MET A 8 9.99 -9.15 -15.92
CA MET A 8 10.87 -9.66 -14.86
C MET A 8 10.81 -8.80 -13.60
N THR A 9 10.87 -7.47 -13.73
CA THR A 9 10.75 -6.55 -12.59
C THR A 9 9.36 -6.64 -11.96
N ALA A 10 8.30 -6.75 -12.78
CA ALA A 10 6.96 -7.05 -12.27
C ALA A 10 6.96 -8.38 -11.51
N ALA A 11 7.52 -9.46 -12.07
CA ALA A 11 7.58 -10.74 -11.36
C ALA A 11 8.40 -10.69 -10.05
N VAL A 12 9.45 -9.86 -9.96
CA VAL A 12 10.24 -9.70 -8.72
C VAL A 12 9.49 -8.86 -7.68
N THR A 13 8.96 -7.70 -8.06
CA THR A 13 8.21 -6.82 -7.15
C THR A 13 6.91 -7.49 -6.68
N VAL A 14 6.21 -8.17 -7.59
CA VAL A 14 4.94 -8.86 -7.35
C VAL A 14 5.17 -10.21 -6.65
N GLY A 15 6.22 -10.95 -7.00
CA GLY A 15 6.60 -12.21 -6.34
C GLY A 15 7.10 -12.02 -4.91
N ALA A 16 7.72 -10.88 -4.59
CA ALA A 16 8.05 -10.52 -3.21
C ALA A 16 6.78 -10.27 -2.38
N ALA A 17 5.75 -9.62 -2.93
CA ALA A 17 4.48 -9.37 -2.24
C ALA A 17 3.70 -10.66 -1.91
N ALA A 18 3.82 -11.72 -2.71
CA ALA A 18 3.14 -13.00 -2.49
C ALA A 18 3.79 -13.88 -1.39
N CYS A 19 5.02 -13.57 -0.94
CA CYS A 19 5.80 -14.44 -0.06
C CYS A 19 6.01 -13.92 1.36
N PHE A 20 5.40 -12.79 1.74
CA PHE A 20 5.43 -12.30 3.12
C PHE A 20 4.40 -13.07 3.96
N GLY A 21 4.79 -14.22 4.52
CA GLY A 21 3.91 -15.00 5.36
C GLY A 21 4.48 -16.34 5.80
N VAL A 22 5.39 -16.35 6.79
CA VAL A 22 5.79 -17.59 7.47
C VAL A 22 5.65 -17.40 8.98
N GLY A 23 4.68 -18.10 9.57
CA GLY A 23 4.53 -18.22 11.02
C GLY A 23 3.10 -18.50 11.46
N THR A 24 2.82 -19.74 11.86
CA THR A 24 1.57 -20.12 12.53
C THR A 24 1.60 -19.61 13.97
N ALA A 25 0.66 -18.75 14.35
CA ALA A 25 0.28 -18.53 15.73
C ALA A 25 -1.24 -18.38 15.80
N THR A 26 -1.85 -19.16 16.69
CA THR A 26 -3.27 -19.08 17.02
C THR A 26 -3.49 -17.89 17.95
N ALA A 27 -4.39 -16.98 17.59
CA ALA A 27 -4.81 -15.89 18.48
C ALA A 27 -6.13 -16.26 19.17
N ASP A 28 -6.19 -15.96 20.48
CA ASP A 28 -7.43 -15.95 21.26
C ASP A 28 -8.25 -14.71 20.90
N ASP A 29 -9.58 -14.85 20.89
CA ASP A 29 -10.57 -13.77 20.77
C ASP A 29 -10.49 -12.81 21.98
N SER A 30 -9.47 -11.96 22.03
CA SER A 30 -9.51 -10.79 22.91
C SER A 30 -10.24 -9.67 22.18
N GLY A 31 -11.55 -9.58 22.44
CA GLY A 31 -12.45 -8.57 21.89
C GLY A 31 -11.83 -7.18 21.88
N TRP A 32 -11.46 -6.72 20.69
CA TRP A 32 -11.13 -5.32 20.47
C TRP A 32 -12.41 -4.51 20.59
N THR A 33 -12.46 -3.68 21.62
CA THR A 33 -13.32 -2.51 21.64
C THR A 33 -12.50 -1.34 21.13
N PRO A 34 -13.10 -0.42 20.34
CA PRO A 34 -12.48 0.87 20.09
C PRO A 34 -12.43 1.59 21.44
N GLU A 35 -11.36 1.39 22.22
CA GLU A 35 -11.15 2.15 23.43
C GLU A 35 -11.06 3.62 23.03
N HIS A 36 -12.18 4.30 23.31
CA HIS A 36 -12.28 5.69 23.73
C HIS A 36 -11.10 6.57 23.33
N GLY A 37 -11.24 7.18 22.15
CA GLY A 37 -10.73 8.51 21.89
C GLY A 37 -9.23 8.67 22.06
N TYR A 38 -8.49 8.44 20.99
CA TYR A 38 -7.40 9.37 20.71
C TYR A 38 -8.02 10.73 20.36
N GLN A 39 -8.44 11.48 21.38
CA GLN A 39 -8.71 12.91 21.25
C GLN A 39 -7.41 13.65 21.52
N ASP A 40 -6.56 13.71 20.51
CA ASP A 40 -5.63 14.82 20.43
C ASP A 40 -6.44 16.07 20.08
N ASN A 41 -6.73 16.89 21.09
CA ASN A 41 -7.45 18.16 20.94
C ASN A 41 -6.63 19.23 20.19
N SER A 42 -5.43 18.89 19.71
CA SER A 42 -4.59 19.66 18.78
C SER A 42 -4.69 19.13 17.34
N ALA A 43 -5.41 18.03 17.09
CA ALA A 43 -5.49 17.41 15.78
C ALA A 43 -6.23 18.31 14.79
N PRO A 44 -5.76 18.40 13.52
CA PRO A 44 -6.52 19.03 12.46
C PRO A 44 -7.93 18.40 12.35
N PRO A 45 -8.92 19.14 11.81
CA PRO A 45 -10.28 18.62 11.68
C PRO A 45 -10.28 17.25 10.98
N PRO A 46 -11.16 16.32 11.39
CA PRO A 46 -11.16 14.95 10.88
C PRO A 46 -11.27 14.97 9.35
N LEU A 47 -10.35 14.24 8.71
CA LEU A 47 -10.36 14.08 7.25
C LEU A 47 -11.56 13.23 6.83
N GLY A 48 -11.97 13.38 5.57
CA GLY A 48 -12.99 12.56 4.93
C GLY A 48 -14.42 12.81 5.39
N THR A 49 -15.34 12.09 4.76
CA THR A 49 -16.76 12.12 5.08
C THR A 49 -17.01 11.29 6.34
N PRO A 50 -17.64 11.86 7.39
CA PRO A 50 -17.97 11.15 8.61
C PRO A 50 -19.07 10.09 8.37
N GLY A 51 -19.23 9.17 9.32
CA GLY A 51 -20.20 8.09 9.25
C GLY A 51 -19.51 6.74 9.12
N ARG A 52 -19.81 6.00 8.04
CA ARG A 52 -19.24 4.66 7.82
C ARG A 52 -17.78 4.72 7.37
N GLY A 53 -16.99 3.74 7.78
CA GLY A 53 -15.69 3.44 7.19
C GLY A 53 -15.78 2.14 6.40
N TYR A 54 -15.80 2.20 5.07
CA TYR A 54 -15.85 1.02 4.20
C TYR A 54 -14.43 0.55 3.92
N ALA A 55 -13.92 -0.42 4.68
CA ALA A 55 -12.52 -0.80 4.66
C ALA A 55 -12.28 -2.05 3.80
N LEU A 56 -11.31 -1.95 2.90
CA LEU A 56 -10.80 -3.03 2.05
C LEU A 56 -9.30 -3.20 2.29
N GLY A 57 -8.88 -4.43 2.57
CA GLY A 57 -7.48 -4.81 2.75
C GLY A 57 -6.71 -4.89 1.43
N GLY A 58 -5.43 -5.24 1.54
CA GLY A 58 -4.63 -5.73 0.41
C GLY A 58 -4.61 -7.26 0.38
N ALA A 59 -3.64 -7.86 -0.28
CA ALA A 59 -3.46 -9.31 -0.28
C ALA A 59 -3.37 -9.89 1.16
N HIS A 60 -3.94 -11.07 1.38
CA HIS A 60 -3.90 -11.77 2.67
C HIS A 60 -2.45 -12.03 3.10
N VAL A 61 -2.05 -11.52 4.28
CA VAL A 61 -0.74 -11.78 4.89
C VAL A 61 -0.87 -12.96 5.86
N LEU A 62 -0.20 -14.08 5.58
CA LEU A 62 -0.31 -15.29 6.41
C LEU A 62 0.16 -14.99 7.86
N GLY A 63 -0.72 -15.29 8.82
CA GLY A 63 -0.50 -15.11 10.25
C GLY A 63 -1.23 -13.92 10.86
N ILE A 64 -1.51 -12.86 10.10
CA ILE A 64 -2.24 -11.69 10.62
C ILE A 64 -3.76 -11.94 10.51
N PRO A 65 -4.57 -11.76 11.58
CA PRO A 65 -6.03 -11.68 11.45
C PRO A 65 -6.39 -10.54 10.50
N TYR A 66 -6.73 -10.91 9.28
CA TYR A 66 -6.98 -10.01 8.16
C TYR A 66 -8.02 -8.93 8.52
N ASP A 67 -9.05 -9.31 9.28
CA ASP A 67 -10.11 -8.42 9.73
C ASP A 67 -9.61 -7.30 10.66
N GLU A 68 -8.75 -7.62 11.61
CA GLU A 68 -8.23 -6.66 12.59
C GLU A 68 -7.28 -5.67 11.92
N TYR A 69 -6.48 -6.17 10.99
CA TYR A 69 -5.62 -5.37 10.13
C TYR A 69 -6.42 -4.36 9.30
N ILE A 70 -7.47 -4.82 8.60
CA ILE A 70 -8.33 -3.96 7.77
C ILE A 70 -9.03 -2.89 8.60
N LYS A 71 -9.57 -3.27 9.77
CA LYS A 71 -10.24 -2.31 10.66
C LYS A 71 -9.29 -1.22 11.12
N ARG A 72 -8.01 -1.52 11.30
CA ARG A 72 -7.00 -0.55 11.74
C ARG A 72 -6.45 0.35 10.64
N THR A 73 -6.57 -0.03 9.36
CA THR A 73 -6.15 0.78 8.21
C THR A 73 -6.69 2.20 8.29
N GLY A 74 -5.80 3.19 8.42
CA GLY A 74 -6.18 4.61 8.48
C GLY A 74 -6.91 5.02 9.76
N ALA A 75 -6.88 4.23 10.85
CA ALA A 75 -7.59 4.55 12.09
C ALA A 75 -7.17 5.91 12.70
N GLN A 76 -5.88 6.25 12.63
CA GLN A 76 -5.36 7.52 13.14
C GLN A 76 -5.60 8.70 12.17
N TRP A 77 -5.82 8.42 10.88
CA TRP A 77 -6.13 9.42 9.86
C TRP A 77 -7.61 9.80 9.85
N PHE A 78 -8.48 8.81 10.12
CA PHE A 78 -9.93 8.95 10.09
C PHE A 78 -10.53 8.45 11.42
N PRO A 79 -10.32 9.18 12.52
CA PRO A 79 -10.89 8.81 13.82
C PRO A 79 -12.41 8.94 13.82
N GLY A 80 -13.09 8.06 14.54
CA GLY A 80 -14.55 8.13 14.74
C GLY A 80 -15.42 7.55 13.62
N LEU A 81 -14.84 6.95 12.58
CA LEU A 81 -15.61 6.18 11.60
C LEU A 81 -16.17 4.89 12.20
N ASP A 82 -17.41 4.56 11.84
CA ASP A 82 -18.03 3.26 12.11
C ASP A 82 -17.57 2.25 11.05
N ARG A 83 -16.52 1.50 11.38
CA ARG A 83 -15.73 0.71 10.43
C ARG A 83 -16.36 -0.65 10.18
N GLN A 84 -16.55 -0.95 8.90
CA GLN A 84 -16.93 -2.26 8.40
C GLN A 84 -15.89 -2.76 7.40
N ILE A 85 -15.70 -4.07 7.39
CA ILE A 85 -14.96 -4.74 6.34
C ILE A 85 -15.92 -4.96 5.18
N VAL A 86 -15.48 -4.66 3.96
CA VAL A 86 -16.21 -5.05 2.76
C VAL A 86 -15.57 -6.34 2.23
N ASP A 87 -16.32 -7.43 2.28
CA ASP A 87 -15.85 -8.74 1.85
C ASP A 87 -15.60 -8.75 0.33
N TYR A 88 -14.40 -9.15 -0.04
CA TYR A 88 -14.02 -9.41 -1.43
C TYR A 88 -12.85 -10.40 -1.44
N PRO A 89 -12.52 -11.02 -2.59
CA PRO A 89 -11.56 -12.12 -2.59
C PRO A 89 -10.14 -11.77 -2.16
N ALA A 90 -9.70 -10.52 -2.33
CA ALA A 90 -8.34 -10.05 -2.07
C ALA A 90 -7.29 -10.97 -2.72
N GLY A 91 -7.29 -10.95 -4.05
CA GLY A 91 -6.54 -11.85 -4.90
C GLY A 91 -5.03 -11.71 -4.72
N GLN A 92 -4.35 -12.84 -4.58
CA GLN A 92 -2.89 -12.88 -4.60
C GLN A 92 -2.36 -12.97 -6.05
N VAL A 93 -1.05 -13.09 -6.19
CA VAL A 93 -0.36 -13.31 -7.47
C VAL A 93 -0.51 -14.80 -7.80
N GLN A 94 -1.45 -15.17 -8.66
CA GLN A 94 -1.91 -16.55 -8.76
C GLN A 94 -1.17 -17.39 -9.80
N GLY A 95 -1.05 -18.69 -9.53
CA GLY A 95 -0.40 -19.65 -10.42
C GLY A 95 -1.11 -19.89 -11.73
N HIS A 96 -2.42 -19.62 -11.85
CA HIS A 96 -3.15 -19.84 -13.12
C HIS A 96 -2.83 -18.78 -14.19
N THR A 97 -2.52 -17.53 -13.80
CA THR A 97 -2.01 -16.52 -14.74
C THR A 97 -0.58 -16.84 -15.15
N LEU A 98 0.22 -17.35 -14.22
CA LEU A 98 1.56 -17.88 -14.50
C LEU A 98 1.52 -19.20 -15.27
N GLU A 99 0.50 -20.06 -15.12
CA GLU A 99 0.29 -21.32 -15.85
C GLU A 99 0.08 -21.02 -17.34
N ARG A 100 -0.61 -19.91 -17.66
CA ARG A 100 -0.77 -19.40 -19.04
C ARG A 100 0.56 -18.97 -19.66
N LEU A 101 1.56 -18.61 -18.85
CA LEU A 101 2.90 -18.18 -19.30
C LEU A 101 3.95 -19.30 -19.17
N PHE A 102 3.78 -20.19 -18.19
CA PHE A 102 4.68 -21.25 -17.75
C PHE A 102 3.83 -22.47 -17.31
N PRO A 103 3.50 -23.38 -18.23
CA PRO A 103 2.68 -24.55 -17.92
C PRO A 103 3.32 -25.45 -16.84
N GLY A 104 2.55 -25.82 -15.81
CA GLY A 104 2.93 -26.66 -14.68
C GLY A 104 3.11 -25.94 -13.33
N VAL A 105 3.10 -24.60 -13.29
CA VAL A 105 3.29 -23.79 -12.07
C VAL A 105 2.04 -23.80 -11.18
N GLY A 106 0.84 -23.91 -11.75
CA GLY A 106 -0.41 -24.03 -10.99
C GLY A 106 -0.49 -25.30 -10.16
N ARG A 107 0.32 -26.33 -10.47
CA ARG A 107 0.37 -27.59 -9.72
C ARG A 107 1.26 -27.55 -8.48
N LEU A 108 1.88 -26.40 -8.17
CA LEU A 108 2.69 -26.27 -6.95
C LEU A 108 1.82 -26.30 -5.67
N ASP A 109 0.53 -25.96 -5.77
CA ASP A 109 -0.44 -26.10 -4.65
C ASP A 109 -0.70 -27.60 -4.32
N ASP A 110 -0.53 -28.53 -5.28
CA ASP A 110 -0.61 -29.98 -5.03
C ASP A 110 0.47 -30.44 -4.00
N GLY A 111 1.58 -29.71 -3.90
CA GLY A 111 2.72 -30.01 -3.04
C GLY A 111 2.81 -29.17 -1.75
N PHE A 112 2.15 -28.00 -1.72
CA PHE A 112 2.18 -27.04 -0.61
C PHE A 112 0.82 -26.35 -0.42
N PRO A 113 -0.19 -27.05 0.13
CA PRO A 113 -1.53 -26.50 0.30
C PRO A 113 -1.53 -25.24 1.18
N GLY A 114 -2.14 -24.16 0.68
CA GLY A 114 -2.25 -22.88 1.38
C GLY A 114 -1.31 -21.78 0.89
N LEU A 115 -0.59 -22.01 -0.22
CA LEU A 115 0.21 -20.99 -0.89
C LEU A 115 -0.64 -19.97 -1.68
N GLY A 116 -1.95 -20.22 -1.84
CA GLY A 116 -2.87 -19.31 -2.50
C GLY A 116 -2.64 -19.23 -4.01
N ILE A 117 -2.25 -20.35 -4.64
CA ILE A 117 -1.91 -20.46 -6.07
C ILE A 117 -3.18 -20.77 -6.91
N ASP A 118 -4.23 -21.30 -6.27
CA ASP A 118 -5.55 -21.66 -6.82
C ASP A 118 -6.69 -20.62 -6.59
N GLY A 119 -6.39 -19.46 -6.00
CA GLY A 119 -7.36 -18.37 -5.79
C GLY A 119 -7.61 -17.46 -7.01
N PRO A 120 -8.50 -16.47 -6.87
CA PRO A 120 -8.77 -15.50 -7.94
C PRO A 120 -7.62 -14.54 -8.13
N SER A 121 -7.40 -14.15 -9.38
CA SER A 121 -6.45 -13.10 -9.78
C SER A 121 -6.84 -11.73 -9.19
N VAL A 122 -5.90 -10.79 -9.15
CA VAL A 122 -6.18 -9.39 -8.77
C VAL A 122 -7.27 -8.79 -9.67
N GLY A 123 -7.25 -9.09 -10.97
CA GLY A 123 -8.32 -8.67 -11.89
C GLY A 123 -9.71 -9.15 -11.45
N GLU A 124 -9.87 -10.46 -11.22
CA GLU A 124 -11.13 -11.06 -10.79
C GLU A 124 -11.57 -10.55 -9.41
N SER A 125 -10.61 -10.36 -8.51
CA SER A 125 -10.88 -9.83 -7.18
C SER A 125 -11.38 -8.38 -7.22
N VAL A 126 -10.81 -7.53 -8.09
CA VAL A 126 -11.32 -6.17 -8.31
C VAL A 126 -12.73 -6.19 -8.93
N ASP A 127 -12.99 -7.09 -9.87
CA ASP A 127 -14.31 -7.25 -10.50
C ASP A 127 -15.41 -7.62 -9.49
N VAL A 128 -15.07 -8.35 -8.42
CA VAL A 128 -15.97 -8.69 -7.31
C VAL A 128 -16.01 -7.60 -6.23
N GLY A 129 -14.87 -7.02 -5.87
CA GLY A 129 -14.77 -6.06 -4.78
C GLY A 129 -15.51 -4.75 -5.07
N ALA A 130 -15.46 -4.27 -6.32
CA ALA A 130 -16.11 -3.02 -6.69
C ALA A 130 -17.64 -3.03 -6.54
N PRO A 131 -18.39 -4.03 -7.07
CA PRO A 131 -19.84 -4.10 -6.86
C PRO A 131 -20.20 -4.32 -5.39
N ASN A 132 -19.45 -5.14 -4.64
CA ASN A 132 -19.67 -5.34 -3.20
C ASN A 132 -19.52 -4.03 -2.42
N THR A 133 -18.51 -3.22 -2.75
CA THR A 133 -18.28 -1.92 -2.12
C THR A 133 -19.40 -0.94 -2.43
N ILE A 134 -19.87 -0.87 -3.69
CA ILE A 134 -21.00 -0.02 -4.08
C ILE A 134 -22.29 -0.45 -3.36
N GLN A 135 -22.52 -1.75 -3.20
CA GLN A 135 -23.65 -2.27 -2.44
C GLN A 135 -23.57 -1.85 -0.97
N ALA A 136 -22.42 -2.07 -0.33
CA ALA A 136 -22.19 -1.68 1.07
C ALA A 136 -22.45 -0.18 1.26
N ILE A 137 -21.97 0.68 0.34
CA ILE A 137 -22.22 2.12 0.34
C ILE A 137 -23.71 2.44 0.29
N ARG A 138 -24.47 1.78 -0.58
CA ARG A 138 -25.92 2.00 -0.73
C ARG A 138 -26.70 1.58 0.51
N GLU A 139 -26.25 0.54 1.20
CA GLU A 139 -26.89 0.02 2.42
C GLU A 139 -26.47 0.81 3.68
N GLY A 140 -25.22 1.26 3.75
CA GLY A 140 -24.64 1.90 4.93
C GLY A 140 -24.72 3.43 4.95
N GLY A 141 -24.87 4.09 3.80
CA GLY A 141 -24.99 5.55 3.70
C GLY A 141 -23.65 6.30 3.68
N PRO A 142 -23.62 7.58 4.09
CA PRO A 142 -22.43 8.43 3.98
C PRO A 142 -21.21 7.90 4.73
N GLY A 143 -20.01 8.14 4.20
CA GLY A 143 -18.78 7.70 4.85
C GLY A 143 -17.53 7.80 3.99
N THR A 144 -16.42 7.31 4.55
CA THR A 144 -15.13 7.24 3.86
C THR A 144 -14.87 5.80 3.40
N VAL A 145 -14.56 5.63 2.13
CA VAL A 145 -14.14 4.35 1.55
C VAL A 145 -12.61 4.26 1.65
N ILE A 146 -12.10 3.20 2.28
CA ILE A 146 -10.69 3.06 2.66
C ILE A 146 -10.14 1.80 1.99
N GLY A 147 -9.08 1.95 1.19
CA GLY A 147 -8.44 0.84 0.48
C GLY A 147 -6.93 0.88 0.64
N LEU A 148 -6.35 -0.29 0.89
CA LEU A 148 -4.90 -0.50 0.94
C LEU A 148 -4.46 -1.43 -0.19
N SER A 149 -3.42 -1.04 -0.94
CA SER A 149 -2.84 -1.85 -2.02
C SER A 149 -3.92 -2.27 -3.04
N GLU A 150 -4.20 -3.55 -3.20
CA GLU A 150 -5.30 -4.06 -4.03
C GLU A 150 -6.66 -3.42 -3.69
N GLY A 151 -6.95 -3.19 -2.41
CA GLY A 151 -8.15 -2.46 -2.00
C GLY A 151 -8.24 -1.08 -2.65
N ALA A 152 -7.12 -0.36 -2.81
CA ALA A 152 -7.11 0.90 -3.54
C ALA A 152 -7.44 0.72 -5.03
N MET A 153 -7.07 -0.41 -5.65
CA MET A 153 -7.48 -0.75 -7.02
C MET A 153 -9.00 -0.99 -7.11
N VAL A 154 -9.60 -1.60 -6.08
CA VAL A 154 -11.07 -1.69 -5.96
C VAL A 154 -11.67 -0.29 -5.88
N LEU A 155 -11.12 0.60 -5.06
CA LEU A 155 -11.61 1.98 -4.94
C LEU A 155 -11.51 2.76 -6.26
N ASN A 156 -10.47 2.54 -7.06
CA ASN A 156 -10.36 3.13 -8.40
C ASN A 156 -11.53 2.69 -9.30
N GLU A 157 -11.87 1.41 -9.30
CA GLU A 157 -13.01 0.88 -10.06
C GLU A 157 -14.36 1.38 -9.50
N VAL A 158 -14.52 1.48 -8.18
CA VAL A 158 -15.71 2.08 -7.54
C VAL A 158 -15.88 3.53 -7.98
N GLN A 159 -14.82 4.34 -7.92
CA GLN A 159 -14.86 5.72 -8.39
C GLN A 159 -15.20 5.81 -9.88
N ALA A 160 -14.65 4.93 -10.72
CA ALA A 160 -14.93 4.91 -12.14
C ALA A 160 -16.42 4.60 -12.45
N ARG A 161 -17.01 3.65 -11.72
CA ARG A 161 -18.42 3.29 -11.83
C ARG A 161 -19.33 4.42 -11.33
N LEU A 162 -19.06 4.97 -10.15
CA LEU A 162 -19.86 6.04 -9.56
C LEU A 162 -19.73 7.38 -10.30
N ALA A 163 -18.62 7.64 -10.98
CA ALA A 163 -18.40 8.86 -11.75
C ALA A 163 -19.41 9.05 -12.90
N ASN A 164 -20.03 7.97 -13.35
CA ASN A 164 -20.99 7.94 -14.47
C ASN A 164 -22.38 7.40 -14.06
N ASP A 165 -22.58 7.03 -12.80
CA ASP A 165 -23.85 6.51 -12.30
C ASP A 165 -24.80 7.68 -11.93
N PRO A 166 -25.97 7.83 -12.57
CA PRO A 166 -26.93 8.88 -12.23
C PRO A 166 -27.56 8.71 -10.83
N THR A 167 -27.38 7.54 -10.21
CA THR A 167 -27.81 7.22 -8.85
C THR A 167 -26.66 7.27 -7.84
N ALA A 168 -25.47 7.73 -8.25
CA ALA A 168 -24.32 7.85 -7.36
C ALA A 168 -24.63 8.78 -6.18
N PRO A 169 -24.11 8.49 -4.97
CA PRO A 169 -24.25 9.39 -3.83
C PRO A 169 -23.74 10.80 -4.15
N PRO A 170 -24.39 11.86 -3.63
CA PRO A 170 -23.90 13.22 -3.73
C PRO A 170 -22.44 13.36 -3.28
N ARG A 171 -21.73 14.35 -3.84
CA ARG A 171 -20.28 14.53 -3.64
C ARG A 171 -19.85 14.69 -2.17
N ASP A 172 -20.74 15.16 -1.30
CA ASP A 172 -20.52 15.39 0.13
C ASP A 172 -20.81 14.15 0.98
N GLN A 173 -21.37 13.09 0.39
CA GLN A 173 -21.69 11.84 1.09
C GLN A 173 -20.59 10.80 1.03
N LEU A 174 -19.56 10.95 0.20
CA LEU A 174 -18.44 10.01 0.14
C LEU A 174 -17.10 10.71 -0.06
N SER A 175 -16.08 10.12 0.53
CA SER A 175 -14.67 10.40 0.22
C SER A 175 -13.87 9.10 0.15
N PHE A 176 -12.72 9.14 -0.51
CA PHE A 176 -11.87 7.97 -0.73
C PHE A 176 -10.52 8.15 -0.04
N ALA A 177 -10.03 7.13 0.65
CA ALA A 177 -8.71 7.07 1.27
C ALA A 177 -7.94 5.88 0.68
N MET A 178 -6.89 6.19 -0.06
CA MET A 178 -6.12 5.21 -0.84
C MET A 178 -4.70 5.15 -0.28
N TYR A 179 -4.33 3.99 0.24
CA TYR A 179 -3.01 3.70 0.77
C TYR A 179 -2.27 2.78 -0.18
N GLY A 180 -1.06 3.17 -0.60
CA GLY A 180 -0.23 2.30 -1.43
C GLY A 180 -0.89 1.92 -2.77
N ASP A 181 -1.61 2.83 -3.43
CA ASP A 181 -2.34 2.53 -4.67
C ASP A 181 -1.38 2.07 -5.80
N PRO A 182 -1.51 0.83 -6.33
CA PRO A 182 -0.65 0.31 -7.39
C PRO A 182 -0.80 0.99 -8.76
N VAL A 183 -1.87 1.76 -8.97
CA VAL A 183 -2.21 2.36 -10.27
C VAL A 183 -2.40 3.89 -10.20
N ALA A 184 -1.90 4.55 -9.16
CA ALA A 184 -2.02 6.00 -9.03
C ALA A 184 -1.07 6.78 -9.94
N LYS A 185 -1.51 7.99 -10.31
CA LYS A 185 -0.66 9.14 -10.63
C LYS A 185 -0.89 10.18 -9.55
N HIS A 186 0.14 10.53 -8.80
CA HIS A 186 0.01 11.39 -7.63
C HIS A 186 0.94 12.59 -7.73
N ALA A 187 0.81 13.55 -6.80
CA ALA A 187 1.51 14.83 -6.90
C ALA A 187 3.05 14.76 -6.77
N PHE A 188 3.61 13.58 -6.49
CA PHE A 188 5.04 13.35 -6.25
C PHE A 188 5.66 12.26 -7.15
N GLY A 189 4.86 11.61 -8.00
CA GLY A 189 5.30 10.45 -8.76
C GLY A 189 4.16 9.63 -9.35
N GLU A 190 4.48 8.42 -9.77
CA GLU A 190 3.53 7.46 -10.30
C GLU A 190 3.81 6.06 -9.72
N SER A 191 2.75 5.28 -9.55
CA SER A 191 2.83 3.89 -9.10
C SER A 191 3.46 2.98 -10.16
N PHE A 192 3.99 1.84 -9.70
CA PHE A 192 4.69 0.87 -10.54
C PHE A 192 3.85 0.42 -11.75
N LEU A 193 2.59 0.02 -11.56
CA LEU A 193 1.79 -0.49 -12.68
C LEU A 193 1.50 0.61 -13.70
N THR A 194 1.26 1.84 -13.24
CA THR A 194 1.04 3.01 -14.08
C THR A 194 2.25 3.33 -14.97
N GLN A 195 3.47 3.26 -14.42
CA GLN A 195 4.68 3.56 -15.18
C GLN A 195 5.02 2.44 -16.18
N MET A 196 4.73 1.19 -15.83
CA MET A 196 5.23 0.02 -16.57
C MET A 196 4.26 -0.48 -17.63
N PHE A 197 2.97 -0.22 -17.47
CA PHE A 197 1.92 -0.77 -18.32
C PHE A 197 1.04 0.35 -18.90
N PRO A 198 0.93 0.45 -20.23
CA PRO A 198 0.01 1.40 -20.85
C PRO A 198 -1.45 1.11 -20.48
N VAL A 199 -2.27 2.17 -20.46
CA VAL A 199 -3.73 2.07 -20.34
C VAL A 199 -4.29 1.02 -21.33
N GLY A 200 -5.17 0.16 -20.83
CA GLY A 200 -5.82 -0.90 -21.59
C GLY A 200 -5.01 -2.17 -21.74
N SER A 201 -3.71 -2.17 -21.41
CA SER A 201 -2.93 -3.42 -21.36
C SER A 201 -3.29 -4.26 -20.13
N VAL A 202 -3.17 -5.58 -20.26
CA VAL A 202 -3.38 -6.52 -19.16
C VAL A 202 -2.01 -6.85 -18.56
N VAL A 203 -1.88 -6.69 -17.25
CA VAL A 203 -0.72 -7.09 -16.47
C VAL A 203 -0.73 -8.62 -16.37
N PRO A 204 0.21 -9.34 -17.02
CA PRO A 204 0.05 -10.77 -17.24
C PRO A 204 -0.06 -11.60 -15.96
N SER A 205 0.72 -11.28 -14.92
CA SER A 205 0.70 -12.00 -13.63
C SER A 205 -0.50 -11.68 -12.75
N LEU A 206 -1.21 -10.58 -13.02
CA LEU A 206 -2.31 -10.09 -12.18
C LEU A 206 -3.68 -10.30 -12.82
N ASP A 207 -3.74 -10.65 -14.11
CA ASP A 207 -4.93 -10.56 -14.98
C ASP A 207 -5.65 -9.21 -14.88
N TYR A 208 -4.91 -8.16 -14.54
CA TYR A 208 -5.46 -6.84 -14.25
C TYR A 208 -5.28 -5.92 -15.46
N ARG A 209 -6.38 -5.34 -15.94
CA ARG A 209 -6.35 -4.37 -17.03
C ARG A 209 -6.11 -2.97 -16.48
N ILE A 210 -5.06 -2.30 -16.95
CA ILE A 210 -4.76 -0.91 -16.53
C ILE A 210 -5.91 0.02 -16.97
N PRO A 211 -6.61 0.66 -16.02
CA PRO A 211 -7.73 1.53 -16.34
C PRO A 211 -7.25 2.87 -16.92
N PRO A 212 -8.04 3.54 -17.76
CA PRO A 212 -7.80 4.95 -18.05
C PRO A 212 -8.04 5.80 -16.79
N PRO A 213 -7.39 6.97 -16.65
CA PRO A 213 -7.72 7.92 -15.58
C PRO A 213 -9.19 8.33 -15.65
N VAL A 214 -9.89 8.31 -14.50
CA VAL A 214 -11.28 8.75 -14.38
C VAL A 214 -11.39 9.81 -13.30
N GLU A 215 -12.08 10.91 -13.63
CA GLU A 215 -12.42 11.94 -12.64
C GLU A 215 -13.78 11.60 -11.98
N SER A 216 -13.74 11.39 -10.67
CA SER A 216 -14.94 11.28 -9.82
C SER A 216 -15.31 12.63 -9.20
N GLN A 217 -16.52 12.72 -8.65
CA GLN A 217 -17.01 13.87 -7.89
C GLN A 217 -16.55 13.87 -6.41
N TYR A 218 -15.84 12.83 -5.97
CA TYR A 218 -15.53 12.61 -4.55
C TYR A 218 -14.11 13.02 -4.22
N ASP A 219 -13.96 13.65 -3.06
CA ASP A 219 -12.62 14.00 -2.56
C ASP A 219 -11.83 12.72 -2.24
N THR A 220 -10.56 12.71 -2.63
CA THR A 220 -9.65 11.56 -2.50
C THR A 220 -8.40 11.96 -1.72
N TYR A 221 -8.03 11.13 -0.74
CA TYR A 221 -6.80 11.22 0.03
C TYR A 221 -5.87 10.09 -0.40
N GLN A 222 -4.71 10.43 -0.96
CA GLN A 222 -3.70 9.45 -1.37
C GLN A 222 -2.55 9.46 -0.37
N PHE A 223 -2.27 8.32 0.23
CA PHE A 223 -1.20 8.12 1.20
C PHE A 223 -0.12 7.26 0.57
N VAL A 224 1.07 7.85 0.43
CA VAL A 224 2.19 7.26 -0.28
C VAL A 224 3.38 7.23 0.67
N SER A 225 3.93 6.05 0.95
CA SER A 225 5.23 5.96 1.61
C SER A 225 6.31 6.40 0.64
N ALA A 226 7.24 7.25 1.10
CA ALA A 226 8.43 7.53 0.32
C ALA A 226 9.16 6.23 -0.03
N TYR A 227 9.56 6.06 -1.29
CA TYR A 227 10.28 4.89 -1.81
C TYR A 227 9.52 3.56 -1.80
N ASP A 228 8.19 3.57 -1.65
CA ASP A 228 7.35 2.40 -1.85
C ASP A 228 7.49 1.85 -3.29
N SER A 229 7.92 0.59 -3.46
CA SER A 229 8.01 -0.07 -4.77
C SER A 229 6.69 -0.17 -5.53
N ILE A 230 5.55 0.02 -4.89
CA ILE A 230 4.24 -0.11 -5.51
C ILE A 230 3.68 1.27 -5.84
N ALA A 231 3.56 2.14 -4.83
CA ALA A 231 2.93 3.44 -5.01
C ALA A 231 3.90 4.58 -5.36
N ASP A 232 5.21 4.38 -5.19
CA ASP A 232 6.22 5.44 -5.34
C ASP A 232 7.44 4.96 -6.14
N TRP A 233 7.18 4.48 -7.37
CA TRP A 233 8.22 3.87 -8.20
C TRP A 233 9.20 4.92 -8.77
N PRO A 234 10.51 4.65 -8.83
CA PRO A 234 11.47 5.56 -9.46
C PRO A 234 11.15 5.84 -10.92
N ASP A 235 11.13 7.13 -11.31
CA ASP A 235 10.85 7.57 -12.68
C ASP A 235 12.09 7.56 -13.61
N ARG A 236 13.27 7.22 -13.06
CA ARG A 236 14.53 7.00 -13.78
C ARG A 236 15.03 5.58 -13.59
N PRO A 237 14.60 4.64 -14.45
CA PRO A 237 14.88 3.22 -14.28
C PRO A 237 16.34 2.83 -14.54
N ASP A 238 17.18 3.75 -15.00
CA ASP A 238 18.64 3.57 -15.13
C ASP A 238 19.40 3.83 -13.82
N ASN A 239 18.74 4.41 -12.81
CA ASN A 239 19.32 4.55 -11.47
C ASN A 239 19.14 3.25 -10.67
N TRP A 240 20.20 2.44 -10.61
CA TRP A 240 20.17 1.16 -9.90
C TRP A 240 20.04 1.29 -8.38
N MET A 241 20.51 2.40 -7.80
CA MET A 241 20.39 2.65 -6.35
C MET A 241 18.94 2.90 -5.95
N SER A 242 18.20 3.68 -6.75
CA SER A 242 16.78 3.90 -6.50
C SER A 242 15.97 2.63 -6.67
N LEU A 243 16.31 1.80 -7.66
CA LEU A 243 15.67 0.48 -7.85
C LEU A 243 15.93 -0.45 -6.67
N ALA A 244 17.19 -0.57 -6.22
CA ALA A 244 17.53 -1.40 -5.06
C ALA A 244 16.80 -0.93 -3.80
N ASN A 245 16.74 0.40 -3.59
CA ASN A 245 16.03 0.98 -2.46
C ASN A 245 14.52 0.76 -2.54
N ALA A 246 13.91 0.96 -3.70
CA ALA A 246 12.48 0.72 -3.89
C ALA A 246 12.11 -0.74 -3.62
N VAL A 247 12.89 -1.71 -4.13
CA VAL A 247 12.66 -3.14 -3.87
C VAL A 247 12.65 -3.46 -2.38
N VAL A 248 13.56 -2.86 -1.60
CA VAL A 248 13.52 -2.99 -0.14
C VAL A 248 12.33 -2.26 0.46
N GLY A 249 11.96 -1.11 -0.11
CA GLY A 249 10.78 -0.30 0.25
C GLY A 249 9.46 -1.06 0.21
N LEU A 250 9.36 -2.14 -0.58
CA LEU A 250 8.21 -3.05 -0.54
C LEU A 250 8.00 -3.64 0.86
N ALA A 251 9.08 -4.12 1.48
CA ALA A 251 9.04 -4.81 2.76
C ALA A 251 8.87 -3.86 3.94
N THR A 252 9.22 -2.57 3.76
CA THR A 252 9.25 -1.58 4.83
C THR A 252 8.04 -0.65 4.77
N GLY A 253 7.78 -0.01 3.62
CA GLY A 253 6.84 1.11 3.56
C GLY A 253 5.42 0.75 3.16
N HIS A 254 5.24 -0.19 2.23
CA HIS A 254 3.99 -0.37 1.48
C HIS A 254 2.75 -0.62 2.34
N THR A 255 2.85 -1.57 3.29
CA THR A 255 1.79 -1.86 4.24
C THR A 255 1.79 -0.89 5.42
N ALA A 256 2.98 -0.53 5.91
CA ALA A 256 3.14 0.29 7.11
C ALA A 256 2.50 1.68 6.98
N VAL A 257 2.44 2.23 5.76
CA VAL A 257 1.82 3.53 5.46
C VAL A 257 0.38 3.64 5.97
N ALA A 258 -0.38 2.54 5.98
CA ALA A 258 -1.76 2.49 6.47
C ALA A 258 -1.90 2.74 7.99
N PHE A 259 -0.82 2.59 8.75
CA PHE A 259 -0.79 2.70 10.21
C PHE A 259 -0.09 3.98 10.70
N THR A 260 0.30 4.85 9.77
CA THR A 260 0.85 6.17 10.06
C THR A 260 -0.22 7.13 10.58
N ASN A 261 0.17 8.36 10.87
CA ASN A 261 -0.75 9.40 11.34
C ASN A 261 -0.37 10.80 10.80
N PRO A 262 -1.26 11.80 10.96
CA PRO A 262 -1.03 13.14 10.41
C PRO A 262 0.24 13.85 10.87
N SER A 263 0.73 13.59 12.09
CA SER A 263 1.91 14.29 12.61
C SER A 263 3.22 13.83 11.97
N MET A 264 3.20 12.66 11.30
CA MET A 264 4.34 12.12 10.55
C MET A 264 4.50 12.78 9.17
N VAL A 265 3.62 13.71 8.76
CA VAL A 265 3.68 14.33 7.43
C VAL A 265 4.08 15.80 7.50
N PRO A 266 5.28 16.15 7.00
CA PRO A 266 5.70 17.53 6.88
C PRO A 266 4.76 18.32 5.95
N PRO A 267 4.45 19.61 6.23
CA PRO A 267 3.53 20.39 5.40
C PRO A 267 3.89 20.46 3.91
N GLN A 268 5.18 20.51 3.56
CA GLN A 268 5.67 20.51 2.17
C GLN A 268 5.42 19.19 1.43
N ASN A 269 5.13 18.11 2.14
CA ASN A 269 4.79 16.81 1.58
C ASN A 269 3.28 16.64 1.35
N ILE A 270 2.50 17.71 1.53
CA ILE A 270 1.06 17.71 1.30
C ILE A 270 0.77 18.54 0.04
N ARG A 271 0.24 17.89 -0.99
CA ARG A 271 -0.14 18.56 -2.26
C ARG A 271 -1.59 18.26 -2.58
N THR A 272 -2.34 19.29 -2.96
CA THR A 272 -3.74 19.15 -3.36
C THR A 272 -3.96 19.61 -4.79
N THR A 273 -4.65 18.80 -5.58
CA THR A 273 -5.16 19.15 -6.91
C THR A 273 -6.68 19.16 -6.90
N VAL A 274 -7.29 19.84 -7.87
CA VAL A 274 -8.75 19.89 -8.06
C VAL A 274 -9.06 19.49 -9.49
N ASN A 275 -9.96 18.53 -9.66
CA ASN A 275 -10.35 18.02 -10.97
C ASN A 275 -11.48 18.85 -11.61
N SER A 276 -11.89 18.52 -12.84
CA SER A 276 -12.92 19.29 -13.56
C SER A 276 -14.32 19.19 -12.93
N LYS A 277 -14.57 18.16 -12.11
CA LYS A 277 -15.79 17.98 -11.31
C LYS A 277 -15.73 18.71 -9.96
N GLY A 278 -14.63 19.42 -9.68
CA GLY A 278 -14.41 20.19 -8.47
C GLY A 278 -14.05 19.34 -7.24
N ALA A 279 -13.75 18.05 -7.41
CA ALA A 279 -13.27 17.18 -6.34
C ALA A 279 -11.78 17.39 -6.09
N LYS A 280 -11.37 17.30 -4.82
CA LYS A 280 -9.98 17.45 -4.40
C LYS A 280 -9.28 16.11 -4.32
N THR A 281 -8.07 16.04 -4.85
CA THR A 281 -7.13 14.95 -4.52
C THR A 281 -6.01 15.52 -3.66
N THR A 282 -5.91 15.09 -2.42
CA THR A 282 -4.82 15.46 -1.51
C THR A 282 -3.85 14.29 -1.38
N THR A 283 -2.63 14.46 -1.85
CA THR A 283 -1.53 13.50 -1.71
C THR A 283 -0.69 13.84 -0.48
N TYR A 284 -0.49 12.85 0.38
CA TYR A 284 0.44 12.86 1.50
C TYR A 284 1.60 11.94 1.17
N LEU A 285 2.79 12.51 0.95
CA LEU A 285 4.02 11.72 0.88
C LEU A 285 4.60 11.58 2.29
N ILE A 286 4.62 10.37 2.82
CA ILE A 286 4.98 10.13 4.22
C ILE A 286 6.45 9.71 4.26
N PRO A 287 7.34 10.47 4.93
CA PRO A 287 8.76 10.14 5.04
C PRO A 287 8.99 8.89 5.90
N GLU A 288 9.93 8.04 5.50
CA GLU A 288 10.45 6.98 6.38
C GLU A 288 11.49 7.55 7.35
N GLN A 289 11.70 6.90 8.49
CA GLN A 289 12.74 7.33 9.45
C GLN A 289 14.14 7.24 8.84
N HIS A 290 14.41 6.17 8.10
CA HIS A 290 15.64 5.94 7.35
C HIS A 290 15.30 5.44 5.96
N LEU A 291 16.26 5.47 5.03
CA LEU A 291 16.09 4.81 3.74
C LEU A 291 15.73 3.33 3.92
N PRO A 292 14.89 2.74 3.05
CA PRO A 292 14.69 1.30 2.99
C PRO A 292 16.00 0.49 3.00
N LEU A 293 17.04 0.92 2.27
CA LEU A 293 18.37 0.26 2.30
C LEU A 293 19.08 0.32 3.66
N VAL A 294 18.74 1.30 4.51
CA VAL A 294 19.37 1.55 5.81
C VAL A 294 18.61 0.86 6.95
N LEU A 295 17.28 0.77 6.85
CA LEU A 295 16.43 0.10 7.82
C LEU A 295 16.87 -1.30 8.26
N PRO A 296 17.31 -2.24 7.40
CA PRO A 296 17.77 -3.54 7.88
C PRO A 296 18.95 -3.44 8.86
N PHE A 297 19.83 -2.45 8.73
CA PHE A 297 20.92 -2.24 9.69
C PHE A 297 20.41 -1.77 11.05
N LYS A 298 19.41 -0.90 11.07
CA LYS A 298 18.73 -0.49 12.31
C LYS A 298 18.20 -1.69 13.07
N TYR A 299 17.54 -2.57 12.35
CA TYR A 299 16.95 -3.80 12.85
C TYR A 299 18.00 -4.84 13.30
N LEU A 300 19.23 -4.73 12.82
CA LEU A 300 20.39 -5.49 13.31
C LEU A 300 21.11 -4.81 14.50
N GLY A 301 20.58 -3.69 15.01
CA GLY A 301 21.10 -3.00 16.19
C GLY A 301 22.24 -2.01 15.90
N VAL A 302 22.42 -1.58 14.65
CA VAL A 302 23.34 -0.48 14.32
C VAL A 302 22.83 0.83 14.93
N ASP A 303 23.74 1.63 15.50
CA ASP A 303 23.38 2.84 16.22
C ASP A 303 22.91 3.98 15.29
N GLU A 304 22.03 4.82 15.83
CA GLU A 304 21.39 5.95 15.16
C GLU A 304 22.38 6.91 14.47
N ASN A 305 23.55 7.17 15.06
CA ASN A 305 24.53 8.07 14.44
C ASN A 305 25.14 7.44 13.19
N THR A 306 25.35 6.12 13.21
CA THR A 306 25.82 5.38 12.04
C THR A 306 24.75 5.32 10.95
N LEU A 307 23.50 5.05 11.31
CA LEU A 307 22.38 5.03 10.37
C LEU A 307 22.22 6.39 9.66
N ASN A 308 22.24 7.49 10.42
CA ASN A 308 22.14 8.84 9.88
C ASN A 308 23.29 9.19 8.92
N ARG A 309 24.49 8.65 9.17
CA ARG A 309 25.63 8.80 8.23
C ARG A 309 25.42 7.98 6.96
N LEU A 310 24.87 6.78 7.06
CA LEU A 310 24.55 5.96 5.90
C LEU A 310 23.49 6.64 5.03
N ASP A 311 22.42 7.16 5.63
CA ASP A 311 21.41 7.94 4.89
C ASP A 311 22.02 9.15 4.20
N ALA A 312 22.88 9.92 4.89
CA ALA A 312 23.53 11.10 4.30
C ALA A 312 24.36 10.76 3.05
N VAL A 313 24.93 9.54 2.98
CA VAL A 313 25.71 9.06 1.83
C VAL A 313 24.80 8.49 0.74
N LEU A 314 23.83 7.65 1.11
CA LEU A 314 23.03 6.87 0.15
C LEU A 314 21.85 7.67 -0.42
N LYS A 315 21.26 8.59 0.36
CA LYS A 315 20.04 9.31 -0.01
C LYS A 315 20.22 10.10 -1.31
N PRO A 316 21.31 10.85 -1.56
CA PRO A 316 21.50 11.52 -2.84
C PRO A 316 21.56 10.56 -4.04
N MET A 317 22.09 9.34 -3.84
CA MET A 317 22.18 8.33 -4.90
C MET A 317 20.81 7.75 -5.23
N VAL A 318 20.01 7.46 -4.20
CA VAL A 318 18.62 6.99 -4.34
C VAL A 318 17.73 8.09 -4.94
N ASP A 319 17.81 9.30 -4.40
CA ASP A 319 16.98 10.44 -4.81
C ASP A 319 17.19 10.86 -6.25
N ALA A 320 18.40 10.64 -6.79
CA ALA A 320 18.69 10.89 -8.19
C ALA A 320 17.80 10.06 -9.14
N GLY A 321 17.15 9.00 -8.65
CA GLY A 321 16.20 8.19 -9.41
C GLY A 321 14.78 8.74 -9.50
N TYR A 322 14.52 9.89 -8.87
CA TYR A 322 13.19 10.48 -8.72
C TYR A 322 13.20 11.95 -9.12
N SER A 323 12.50 12.30 -10.20
CA SER A 323 12.47 13.67 -10.74
C SER A 323 11.91 14.72 -9.78
N ARG A 324 11.06 14.32 -8.82
CA ARG A 324 10.55 15.20 -7.75
C ARG A 324 11.66 15.84 -6.91
N ASN A 325 12.88 15.29 -6.93
CA ASN A 325 14.02 15.77 -6.14
C ASN A 325 14.94 16.72 -6.92
N ASP A 326 14.66 16.97 -8.21
CA ASP A 326 15.53 17.78 -9.07
C ASP A 326 15.58 19.27 -8.67
N ASP A 327 14.46 19.77 -8.14
CA ASP A 327 14.34 21.13 -7.63
C ASP A 327 14.34 21.10 -6.10
N PRO A 328 15.48 21.45 -5.44
CA PRO A 328 15.56 21.46 -3.99
C PRO A 328 14.55 22.40 -3.31
N ALA A 329 14.02 23.40 -4.02
CA ALA A 329 13.02 24.32 -3.46
C ALA A 329 11.63 23.67 -3.33
N THR A 330 11.36 22.61 -4.09
CA THR A 330 10.07 21.92 -4.11
C THR A 330 10.17 20.44 -3.76
N ALA A 331 11.38 19.91 -3.59
CA ALA A 331 11.64 18.54 -3.18
C ALA A 331 10.99 18.24 -1.81
N PRO A 332 10.26 17.12 -1.68
CA PRO A 332 9.70 16.72 -0.40
C PRO A 332 10.77 16.15 0.53
N ILE A 333 10.46 16.07 1.82
CA ILE A 333 11.26 15.30 2.78
C ILE A 333 10.88 13.83 2.63
N THR A 334 11.82 12.98 2.26
CA THR A 334 11.57 11.53 2.06
C THR A 334 12.18 10.66 3.14
N VAL A 335 13.17 11.18 3.86
CA VAL A 335 13.78 10.57 5.05
C VAL A 335 13.81 11.63 6.14
N ASP A 336 13.28 11.32 7.31
CA ASP A 336 13.31 12.17 8.49
C ASP A 336 13.60 11.30 9.73
N PRO A 337 14.84 11.27 10.25
CA PRO A 337 15.21 10.45 11.40
C PRO A 337 14.44 10.74 12.69
N VAL A 338 13.78 11.91 12.77
CA VAL A 338 13.08 12.39 13.96
C VAL A 338 11.57 12.18 13.84
N HIS A 339 10.97 12.56 12.72
CA HIS A 339 9.51 12.54 12.52
C HIS A 339 9.04 11.52 11.48
N GLY A 340 9.96 10.96 10.70
CA GLY A 340 9.67 9.88 9.78
C GLY A 340 9.29 8.63 10.54
N TYR A 341 8.39 7.83 9.98
CA TYR A 341 7.88 6.68 10.68
C TYR A 341 8.85 5.50 10.61
N ASP A 342 8.85 4.68 11.66
CA ASP A 342 9.48 3.37 11.66
C ASP A 342 8.43 2.31 11.28
N PRO A 343 8.60 1.63 10.13
CA PRO A 343 7.72 0.54 9.69
C PRO A 343 7.34 -0.47 10.77
N ALA A 344 8.34 -0.94 11.53
CA ALA A 344 8.12 -1.94 12.58
C ALA A 344 7.32 -1.35 13.75
N ALA A 345 7.57 -0.08 14.11
CA ALA A 345 6.89 0.58 15.21
C ALA A 345 5.42 0.89 14.89
N VAL A 346 5.12 1.37 13.68
CA VAL A 346 3.73 1.71 13.31
C VAL A 346 2.86 0.47 13.08
N THR A 347 3.47 -0.65 12.65
CA THR A 347 2.76 -1.91 12.49
C THR A 347 2.67 -2.71 13.79
N ALA A 348 3.55 -2.50 14.76
CA ALA A 348 3.60 -3.25 16.02
C ALA A 348 2.24 -3.34 16.74
N PRO A 349 1.41 -2.29 16.89
CA PRO A 349 0.12 -2.42 17.54
C PRO A 349 -0.84 -3.36 16.80
N ALA A 350 -0.81 -3.36 15.45
CA ALA A 350 -1.60 -4.28 14.63
C ALA A 350 -1.07 -5.71 14.77
N THR A 351 0.26 -5.90 14.75
CA THR A 351 0.91 -7.20 14.97
C THR A 351 0.66 -7.74 16.38
N GLN A 352 0.69 -6.90 17.41
CA GLN A 352 0.42 -7.30 18.79
C GLN A 352 -1.03 -7.74 18.99
N ALA A 353 -1.98 -7.00 18.41
CA ALA A 353 -3.39 -7.38 18.40
C ALA A 353 -3.63 -8.67 17.61
N ALA A 354 -2.85 -8.89 16.55
CA ALA A 354 -2.90 -10.07 15.71
C ALA A 354 -2.32 -11.34 16.36
N PHE A 355 -1.26 -11.22 17.16
CA PHE A 355 -0.43 -12.36 17.59
C PHE A 355 -0.22 -12.49 19.12
N GLY A 356 -0.96 -11.74 19.93
CA GLY A 356 -0.89 -11.86 21.40
C GLY A 356 0.49 -11.50 21.99
N GLY A 357 1.22 -10.57 21.38
CA GLY A 357 2.52 -10.08 21.86
C GLY A 357 3.71 -11.03 21.67
N GLY A 358 3.52 -12.21 21.06
CA GLY A 358 4.57 -13.23 20.87
C GLY A 358 5.30 -13.19 19.52
N ALA A 359 4.73 -12.55 18.49
CA ALA A 359 5.40 -12.35 17.20
C ALA A 359 6.08 -10.97 17.20
N ASP A 360 7.41 -10.98 17.22
CA ASP A 360 8.21 -9.76 17.17
C ASP A 360 8.15 -9.15 15.74
N PRO A 361 7.69 -7.88 15.59
CA PRO A 361 7.60 -7.20 14.30
C PRO A 361 8.92 -7.18 13.52
N LEU A 362 10.03 -7.14 14.25
CA LEU A 362 11.38 -7.22 13.70
C LEU A 362 11.63 -8.58 13.03
N SER A 363 11.12 -9.69 13.58
CA SER A 363 11.26 -11.03 13.01
C SER A 363 10.50 -11.22 11.70
N GLN A 364 9.32 -10.60 11.54
CA GLN A 364 8.55 -10.65 10.28
C GLN A 364 9.23 -9.86 9.17
N LEU A 365 9.73 -8.68 9.52
CA LEU A 365 10.47 -7.84 8.60
C LEU A 365 11.83 -8.47 8.24
N LEU A 366 12.54 -9.07 9.20
CA LEU A 366 13.76 -9.84 8.94
C LEU A 366 13.52 -11.08 8.07
N ALA A 367 12.38 -11.77 8.22
CA ALA A 367 12.00 -12.86 7.32
C ALA A 367 11.80 -12.36 5.89
N GLY A 368 11.18 -11.19 5.73
CA GLY A 368 11.10 -10.47 4.46
C GLY A 368 12.47 -10.15 3.85
N PHE A 369 13.39 -9.63 4.66
CA PHE A 369 14.77 -9.34 4.25
C PHE A 369 15.57 -10.59 3.86
N GLN A 370 15.50 -11.65 4.66
CA GLN A 370 16.19 -12.91 4.39
C GLN A 370 15.70 -13.57 3.11
N TYR A 371 14.41 -13.46 2.81
CA TYR A 371 13.83 -13.97 1.57
C TYR A 371 14.35 -13.23 0.32
N VAL A 372 14.38 -11.88 0.37
CA VAL A 372 14.93 -11.06 -0.73
C VAL A 372 16.40 -11.39 -0.99
N LEU A 373 17.20 -11.59 0.07
CA LEU A 373 18.62 -11.94 -0.05
C LEU A 373 18.84 -13.35 -0.62
N ASN A 374 18.02 -14.33 -0.22
CA ASN A 374 18.20 -15.73 -0.63
C ASN A 374 17.75 -16.01 -2.08
N ASN A 375 16.84 -15.20 -2.63
CA ASN A 375 16.30 -15.39 -3.99
C ASN A 375 16.95 -14.52 -5.07
N GLN A 376 18.01 -13.78 -4.76
CA GLN A 376 18.84 -13.09 -5.77
C GLN A 376 19.98 -13.98 -6.33
N GLY A 377 20.13 -15.22 -5.85
CA GLY A 377 21.27 -16.10 -6.18
C GLY A 377 21.07 -17.15 -7.27
N GLY A 378 19.90 -17.24 -7.91
CA GLY A 378 19.58 -18.29 -8.90
C GLY A 378 19.65 -17.79 -10.34
N GLY A 379 20.85 -17.53 -10.85
CA GLY A 379 21.13 -17.31 -12.27
C GLY A 379 21.67 -18.56 -12.96
#